data_AF-A0A6N7W8R4-F1
#
_entry.id   AF-A0A6N7W8R4-F1
#
_cell.length_a   1.000
_cell.length_b   1.000
_cell.length_c   1.000
_cell.angle_alpha   90.00
_cell.angle_beta   90.00
_cell.angle_gamma   90.00
#
_symmetry.space_group_name_H-M   'P 1'
#
loop_
_entity.id
_entity.type
_entity.pdbx_description
1 polymer ?
#
loop_
_entity_poly.entity_id
_entity_poly.type
_entity_poly.pdbx_seq_one_letter_code
_entity_poly.pdbx_strand_id
1 'polypeptide(L)'
;MDNVELRVYDKELTPLGVIDEIASLLWTPTYWNEGTVGDLKLLVPMTENNKKLLKKGNIIVLHDGAADYTDETGNWRRGTQIRYRHITKDAEGAEQIEVQGHFLKKWLSKRIILNKIVMTGTEQQKINRIVTENHGTGAATKRQFKQFVILAQEDLGGSSTEFAYEDYTDAGKEIYNRALAGKLGYDILINENTRQYGFWLYKGKDLTSGNSEGNTPSIFSRDFDNVNEQEYTESDEGSKNVMYATGAADENGTAPLVEVDQGGEGIDRDEVYVDMSNISRQYTENDVEITIPEAEYKKMLAAATADALEDYGETVSFTAIINITSNLKYGEDFNLGDRVTCIEKNWGIRIDVRITAVCLAYQNGTKEIEATLGESLPTLIQQIRKVR
;
A
#
# COMPACT_ATOMS: atom_id res chain seq x y z
N MET A 1 19.30 -11.59 22.17
CA MET A 1 18.71 -10.26 22.44
C MET A 1 18.47 -9.65 21.08
N ASP A 2 17.22 -9.58 20.68
CA ASP A 2 16.78 -8.98 19.41
C ASP A 2 17.02 -7.48 19.49
N ASN A 3 18.26 -7.09 19.19
CA ASN A 3 18.72 -5.73 19.41
C ASN A 3 18.08 -4.82 18.37
N VAL A 4 17.25 -3.88 18.81
CA VAL A 4 16.67 -2.84 17.96
C VAL A 4 17.64 -1.68 17.88
N GLU A 5 18.18 -1.43 16.70
CA GLU A 5 19.08 -0.30 16.42
C GLU A 5 18.43 0.65 15.40
N LEU A 6 18.41 1.95 15.72
CA LEU A 6 17.90 2.99 14.83
C LEU A 6 19.05 3.83 14.31
N ARG A 7 19.34 3.71 13.02
CA ARG A 7 20.38 4.50 12.34
C ARG A 7 19.77 5.72 11.69
N VAL A 8 20.48 6.84 11.76
CA VAL A 8 20.01 8.13 11.26
C VAL A 8 20.90 8.63 10.14
N TYR A 9 20.26 9.08 9.06
CA TYR A 9 20.87 9.57 7.84
C TYR A 9 20.33 10.96 7.48
N ASP A 10 21.10 11.73 6.70
CA ASP A 10 20.54 12.85 5.95
C ASP A 10 19.80 12.36 4.68
N LYS A 11 19.31 13.29 3.85
CA LYS A 11 18.57 12.94 2.62
C LYS A 11 19.47 12.39 1.52
N GLU A 12 20.76 12.64 1.60
CA GLU A 12 21.77 12.14 0.70
C GLU A 12 22.29 10.76 1.14
N LEU A 13 21.68 10.17 2.19
CA LEU A 13 22.07 8.91 2.82
C LEU A 13 23.50 8.93 3.38
N THR A 14 23.96 10.10 3.84
CA THR A 14 25.17 10.21 4.66
C THR A 14 24.83 9.81 6.10
N PRO A 15 25.58 8.88 6.71
CA PRO A 15 25.34 8.47 8.09
C PRO A 15 25.59 9.64 9.06
N LEU A 16 24.61 9.93 9.90
CA LEU A 16 24.69 10.97 10.94
C LEU A 16 25.01 10.38 12.32
N GLY A 17 24.54 9.17 12.59
CA GLY A 17 24.77 8.44 13.84
C GLY A 17 23.70 7.39 14.13
N VAL A 18 23.76 6.82 15.32
CA VAL A 18 22.79 5.86 15.86
C VAL A 18 22.07 6.53 17.03
N ILE A 19 20.77 6.31 17.17
CA ILE A 19 19.97 6.87 18.27
C ILE A 19 20.38 6.18 19.57
N ASP A 20 20.61 6.97 20.62
CA ASP A 20 20.84 6.46 21.98
C ASP A 20 19.49 6.22 22.65
N GLU A 21 19.39 5.18 23.48
CA GLU A 21 18.28 4.93 24.40
C GLU A 21 16.87 5.14 23.81
N ILE A 22 16.20 4.05 23.45
CA ILE A 22 14.83 4.11 22.95
C ILE A 22 13.87 3.90 24.12
N ALA A 23 13.06 4.92 24.45
CA ALA A 23 12.03 4.78 25.47
C ALA A 23 10.79 4.07 24.91
N SER A 24 10.36 4.48 23.70
CA SER A 24 9.29 3.81 22.96
C SER A 24 9.48 3.99 21.46
N LEU A 25 9.24 2.94 20.69
CA LEU A 25 9.19 2.96 19.23
C LEU A 25 7.93 2.24 18.76
N LEU A 26 7.19 2.86 17.85
CA LEU A 26 6.20 2.23 17.00
C LEU A 26 6.66 2.37 15.54
N TRP A 27 6.77 1.25 14.85
CA TRP A 27 7.20 1.16 13.45
C TRP A 27 6.18 0.32 12.68
N THR A 28 5.35 0.96 11.85
CA THR A 28 4.15 0.34 11.27
C THR A 28 4.15 0.34 9.74
N PRO A 29 4.98 -0.49 9.07
CA PRO A 29 4.89 -0.64 7.63
C PRO A 29 3.51 -1.18 7.21
N THR A 30 3.02 -0.64 6.11
CA THR A 30 1.76 -1.04 5.48
C THR A 30 2.01 -1.59 4.09
N TYR A 31 1.18 -2.52 3.65
CA TYR A 31 1.40 -3.25 2.40
C TYR A 31 1.22 -2.32 1.18
N TRP A 32 0.05 -1.70 1.02
CA TRP A 32 -0.24 -0.78 -0.08
C TRP A 32 -0.53 0.67 0.33
N ASN A 33 -0.82 0.98 1.61
CA ASN A 33 -1.19 2.34 2.00
C ASN A 33 -0.08 3.35 1.69
N GLU A 34 -0.48 4.59 1.35
CA GLU A 34 0.43 5.66 0.88
C GLU A 34 1.44 6.16 1.94
N GLY A 35 1.30 5.71 3.18
CA GLY A 35 2.06 6.16 4.35
C GLY A 35 1.50 7.43 4.99
N THR A 36 1.64 7.53 6.31
CA THR A 36 1.24 8.67 7.13
C THR A 36 2.31 9.03 8.15
N VAL A 37 2.25 10.25 8.70
CA VAL A 37 3.22 10.72 9.70
C VAL A 37 3.21 9.86 10.97
N GLY A 38 2.14 9.10 11.21
CA GLY A 38 2.05 8.17 12.34
C GLY A 38 2.72 6.81 12.12
N ASP A 39 3.25 6.51 10.93
CA ASP A 39 3.88 5.23 10.62
C ASP A 39 5.13 4.96 11.48
N LEU A 40 5.87 6.03 11.80
CA LEU A 40 6.90 6.06 12.84
C LEU A 40 6.40 6.93 13.98
N LYS A 41 6.45 6.41 15.21
CA LYS A 41 6.44 7.21 16.43
C LYS A 41 7.60 6.77 17.30
N LEU A 42 8.45 7.71 17.69
CA LEU A 42 9.64 7.44 18.48
C LEU A 42 9.73 8.43 19.62
N LEU A 43 9.85 7.90 20.83
CA LEU A 43 10.08 8.66 22.05
C LEU A 43 11.45 8.28 22.62
N VAL A 44 12.28 9.30 22.85
CA VAL A 44 13.64 9.14 23.40
C VAL A 44 13.93 10.20 24.45
N PRO A 45 14.86 9.96 25.40
CA PRO A 45 15.36 11.01 26.28
C PRO A 45 16.17 12.05 25.50
N MET A 46 16.21 13.28 26.02
CA MET A 46 17.00 14.38 25.50
C MET A 46 18.49 14.20 25.82
N THR A 47 19.17 13.32 25.09
CA THR A 47 20.63 13.27 25.06
C THR A 47 21.18 14.25 24.01
N GLU A 48 22.44 14.67 24.12
CA GLU A 48 23.06 15.54 23.11
C GLU A 48 23.15 14.87 21.74
N ASN A 49 23.33 13.54 21.70
CA ASN A 49 23.31 12.78 20.45
C ASN A 49 21.89 12.76 19.84
N ASN A 50 20.87 12.38 20.62
CA ASN A 50 19.48 12.33 20.13
C ASN A 50 19.02 13.70 19.62
N LYS A 51 19.35 14.78 20.34
CA LYS A 51 19.08 16.16 19.91
C LYS A 51 19.75 16.53 18.58
N LYS A 52 20.95 16.03 18.33
CA LYS A 52 21.68 16.24 17.06
C LYS A 52 21.04 15.46 15.92
N LEU A 53 20.63 14.21 16.16
CA LEU A 53 20.13 13.28 15.16
C LEU A 53 18.65 13.49 14.80
N LEU A 54 17.80 13.76 15.79
CA LEU A 54 16.34 13.83 15.62
C LEU A 54 15.88 15.19 15.07
N LYS A 55 16.20 15.46 13.81
CA LYS A 55 15.82 16.68 13.09
C LYS A 55 14.85 16.37 11.95
N LYS A 56 13.88 17.26 11.72
CA LYS A 56 12.95 17.14 10.59
C LYS A 56 13.73 17.02 9.27
N GLY A 57 13.34 16.04 8.45
CA GLY A 57 13.96 15.75 7.17
C GLY A 57 15.01 14.66 7.20
N ASN A 58 15.61 14.37 8.36
CA ASN A 58 16.49 13.21 8.54
C ASN A 58 15.69 11.91 8.39
N ILE A 59 16.42 10.86 8.04
CA ILE A 59 15.88 9.54 7.72
C ILE A 59 16.30 8.57 8.81
N ILE A 60 15.35 7.79 9.33
CA ILE A 60 15.59 6.74 10.30
C ILE A 60 15.45 5.39 9.58
N VAL A 61 16.43 4.51 9.79
CA VAL A 61 16.43 3.13 9.31
C VAL A 61 16.45 2.20 10.52
N LEU A 62 15.50 1.27 10.56
CA LEU A 62 15.42 0.24 11.59
C LEU A 62 16.30 -0.96 11.24
N HIS A 63 17.13 -1.35 12.19
CA HIS A 63 17.95 -2.57 12.16
C HIS A 63 17.50 -3.47 13.31
N ASP A 64 16.64 -4.43 13.01
CA ASP A 64 16.03 -5.33 14.00
C ASP A 64 16.02 -6.80 13.56
N GLY A 65 16.81 -7.13 12.53
CA GLY A 65 16.86 -8.47 11.94
C GLY A 65 17.25 -8.46 10.46
N ALA A 66 16.60 -9.33 9.66
CA ALA A 66 16.81 -9.46 8.22
C ALA A 66 16.43 -8.17 7.45
N ALA A 67 16.98 -8.01 6.25
CA ALA A 67 16.62 -6.92 5.35
C ALA A 67 15.23 -7.16 4.74
N ASP A 68 14.55 -6.09 4.31
CA ASP A 68 13.27 -6.21 3.61
C ASP A 68 13.47 -6.83 2.20
N TYR A 69 14.62 -6.56 1.59
CA TYR A 69 15.02 -7.12 0.31
C TYR A 69 16.55 -7.20 0.24
N THR A 70 17.08 -8.21 -0.43
CA THR A 70 18.53 -8.38 -0.63
C THR A 70 18.79 -8.74 -2.08
N ASP A 71 19.74 -8.05 -2.69
CA ASP A 71 20.25 -8.37 -4.02
C ASP A 71 21.78 -8.36 -4.04
N GLU A 72 22.36 -8.43 -5.24
CA GLU A 72 23.81 -8.37 -5.48
C GLU A 72 24.49 -7.09 -4.97
N THR A 73 23.72 -6.01 -4.79
CA THR A 73 24.22 -4.73 -4.25
C THR A 73 24.14 -4.65 -2.72
N GLY A 74 23.50 -5.63 -2.08
CA GLY A 74 23.43 -5.79 -0.64
C GLY A 74 22.00 -5.71 -0.09
N ASN A 75 21.91 -5.28 1.16
CA ASN A 75 20.66 -5.25 1.92
C ASN A 75 19.93 -3.92 1.71
N TRP A 76 18.64 -4.02 1.44
CA TRP A 76 17.70 -2.92 1.29
C TRP A 76 16.72 -2.93 2.46
N ARG A 77 16.59 -1.79 3.13
CA ARG A 77 15.75 -1.64 4.33
C ARG A 77 14.77 -0.50 4.21
N ARG A 78 13.60 -0.63 4.82
CA ARG A 78 12.64 0.46 4.93
C ARG A 78 13.23 1.62 5.73
N GLY A 79 12.99 2.83 5.23
CA GLY A 79 13.33 4.06 5.90
C GLY A 79 12.09 4.90 6.18
N THR A 80 12.16 5.72 7.23
CA THR A 80 11.13 6.72 7.53
C THR A 80 11.75 8.11 7.58
N GLN A 81 11.06 9.12 7.06
CA GLN A 81 11.50 10.50 7.14
C GLN A 81 10.82 11.21 8.32
N ILE A 82 11.62 11.84 9.18
CA ILE A 82 11.10 12.65 10.29
C ILE A 82 10.34 13.87 9.75
N ARG A 83 9.08 14.02 10.15
CA ARG A 83 8.21 15.15 9.76
C ARG A 83 7.73 15.98 10.95
N TYR A 84 7.65 15.36 12.12
CA TYR A 84 7.21 15.98 13.36
C TYR A 84 8.29 15.82 14.43
N ARG A 85 8.41 16.83 15.28
CA ARG A 85 9.26 16.82 16.47
C ARG A 85 8.60 17.62 17.56
N HIS A 86 8.46 17.02 18.73
CA HIS A 86 7.97 17.63 19.95
C HIS A 86 8.97 17.38 21.08
N ILE A 87 9.11 18.36 21.96
CA ILE A 87 10.03 18.31 23.09
C ILE A 87 9.22 18.63 24.34
N THR A 88 9.31 17.77 25.32
CA THR A 88 8.66 17.93 26.61
C THR A 88 9.69 17.96 27.73
N LYS A 89 9.30 18.57 28.84
CA LYS A 89 10.00 18.52 30.11
C LYS A 89 8.96 18.28 31.20
N ASP A 90 9.12 17.23 31.98
CA ASP A 90 8.19 16.94 33.07
C ASP A 90 8.50 17.78 34.33
N ALA A 91 7.67 17.61 35.36
CA ALA A 91 7.83 18.32 36.63
C ALA A 91 9.12 17.94 37.40
N GLU A 92 9.68 16.75 37.12
CA GLU A 92 10.92 16.23 37.70
C GLU A 92 12.15 16.71 36.92
N GLY A 93 11.94 17.36 35.78
CA GLY A 93 12.95 17.97 34.94
C GLY A 93 13.50 17.04 33.86
N ALA A 94 12.94 15.84 33.69
CA ALA A 94 13.33 14.94 32.61
C ALA A 94 12.82 15.47 31.27
N GLU A 95 13.72 15.54 30.29
CA GLU A 95 13.43 16.05 28.96
C GLU A 95 13.35 14.90 27.95
N GLN A 96 12.33 14.93 27.10
CA GLN A 96 12.10 13.91 26.08
C GLN A 96 11.93 14.54 24.70
N ILE A 97 12.27 13.78 23.66
CA ILE A 97 12.01 14.12 22.26
C ILE A 97 11.06 13.06 21.71
N GLU A 98 9.90 13.52 21.26
CA GLU A 98 9.01 12.72 20.41
C GLU A 98 9.24 13.13 18.96
N VAL A 99 9.47 12.15 18.08
CA VAL A 99 9.44 12.36 16.63
C VAL A 99 8.42 11.45 15.98
N GLN A 100 7.80 11.95 14.91
CA GLN A 100 6.94 11.16 14.06
C GLN A 100 7.33 11.34 12.58
N GLY A 101 7.10 10.30 11.78
CA GLY A 101 7.53 10.23 10.39
C GLY A 101 6.71 9.26 9.56
N HIS A 102 6.84 9.38 8.25
CA HIS A 102 6.21 8.46 7.29
C HIS A 102 7.28 7.63 6.59
N PHE A 103 6.92 6.44 6.12
CA PHE A 103 7.78 5.66 5.23
C PHE A 103 8.10 6.43 3.94
N LEU A 104 9.22 6.10 3.32
CA LEU A 104 9.70 6.83 2.13
C LEU A 104 8.75 6.70 0.94
N LYS A 105 7.92 5.65 0.84
CA LYS A 105 6.86 5.52 -0.18
C LYS A 105 5.99 6.78 -0.34
N LYS A 106 5.79 7.56 0.73
CA LYS A 106 5.04 8.83 0.68
C LYS A 106 5.67 9.87 -0.24
N TRP A 107 6.96 9.72 -0.59
CA TRP A 107 7.61 10.58 -1.57
C TRP A 107 7.00 10.44 -2.96
N LEU A 108 6.32 9.33 -3.28
CA LEU A 108 5.64 9.17 -4.56
C LEU A 108 4.55 10.25 -4.78
N SER A 109 3.88 10.71 -3.72
CA SER A 109 2.93 11.84 -3.75
C SER A 109 3.58 13.22 -3.90
N LYS A 110 4.90 13.34 -4.07
CA LYS A 110 5.55 14.63 -4.39
C LYS A 110 5.46 15.00 -5.86
N ARG A 111 4.81 14.17 -6.68
CA ARG A 111 4.68 14.33 -8.12
C ARG A 111 3.23 14.17 -8.52
N ILE A 112 2.87 14.92 -9.55
CA ILE A 112 1.62 14.72 -10.29
C ILE A 112 1.95 14.11 -11.65
N ILE A 113 1.09 13.27 -12.19
CA ILE A 113 1.19 12.74 -13.56
C ILE A 113 0.91 13.91 -14.50
N LEU A 114 1.92 14.43 -15.21
CA LEU A 114 1.76 15.64 -16.04
C LEU A 114 1.12 15.36 -17.39
N ASN A 115 1.40 14.18 -17.94
CA ASN A 115 0.94 13.76 -19.25
C ASN A 115 0.11 12.50 -19.11
N LYS A 116 -0.94 12.43 -19.91
CA LYS A 116 -1.85 11.30 -19.96
C LYS A 116 -1.07 10.03 -20.23
N ILE A 117 -1.31 9.03 -19.40
CA ILE A 117 -0.76 7.70 -19.60
C ILE A 117 -1.88 6.86 -20.21
N VAL A 118 -1.64 6.35 -21.42
CA VAL A 118 -2.49 5.35 -22.07
C VAL A 118 -1.65 4.11 -22.33
N MET A 119 -2.09 2.96 -21.83
CA MET A 119 -1.47 1.65 -22.10
C MET A 119 -2.40 0.49 -21.80
N THR A 120 -2.07 -0.66 -22.34
CA THR A 120 -2.58 -1.96 -21.90
C THR A 120 -1.47 -2.69 -21.15
N GLY A 121 -1.75 -3.21 -19.97
CA GLY A 121 -0.77 -3.92 -19.18
C GLY A 121 -1.30 -4.40 -17.83
N THR A 122 -0.47 -5.14 -17.10
CA THR A 122 -0.77 -5.51 -15.71
C THR A 122 -0.63 -4.31 -14.78
N GLU A 123 -1.20 -4.38 -13.58
CA GLU A 123 -1.04 -3.32 -12.56
C GLU A 123 0.44 -3.07 -12.22
N GLN A 124 1.28 -4.11 -12.24
CA GLN A 124 2.74 -3.98 -12.12
C GLN A 124 3.32 -3.08 -13.21
N GLN A 125 2.97 -3.31 -14.47
CA GLN A 125 3.46 -2.53 -15.61
C GLN A 125 3.00 -1.06 -15.52
N LYS A 126 1.74 -0.83 -15.14
CA LYS A 126 1.18 0.51 -14.95
C LYS A 126 1.92 1.29 -13.85
N ILE A 127 2.10 0.68 -12.67
CA ILE A 127 2.85 1.28 -11.55
C ILE A 127 4.28 1.62 -11.98
N ASN A 128 4.99 0.68 -12.61
CA ASN A 128 6.36 0.90 -13.05
C ASN A 128 6.48 2.04 -14.07
N ARG A 129 5.51 2.17 -14.98
CA ARG A 129 5.46 3.30 -15.91
C ARG A 129 5.30 4.62 -15.18
N ILE A 130 4.34 4.73 -14.26
CA ILE A 130 4.12 5.94 -13.46
C ILE A 130 5.38 6.34 -12.71
N VAL A 131 6.03 5.40 -12.02
CA VAL A 131 7.26 5.65 -11.24
C VAL A 131 8.41 6.10 -12.16
N THR A 132 8.60 5.42 -13.29
CA THR A 132 9.69 5.72 -14.23
C THR A 132 9.55 7.11 -14.83
N GLU A 133 8.35 7.50 -15.24
CA GLU A 133 8.08 8.78 -15.92
C GLU A 133 8.00 9.98 -14.95
N ASN A 134 7.78 9.75 -13.65
CA ASN A 134 7.56 10.84 -12.69
C ASN A 134 8.64 11.00 -11.61
N HIS A 135 9.33 9.92 -11.25
CA HIS A 135 10.32 9.91 -10.16
C HIS A 135 11.69 9.41 -10.62
N GLY A 136 11.70 8.41 -11.50
CA GLY A 136 12.90 7.78 -12.03
C GLY A 136 13.62 8.59 -13.12
N THR A 137 14.55 7.93 -13.80
CA THR A 137 15.38 8.54 -14.85
C THR A 137 14.58 9.00 -16.07
N GLY A 138 13.38 8.46 -16.30
CA GLY A 138 12.46 8.91 -17.34
C GLY A 138 11.80 10.27 -17.04
N ALA A 139 11.84 10.74 -15.80
CA ALA A 139 11.28 12.03 -15.42
C ALA A 139 12.15 13.20 -15.90
N ALA A 140 11.54 14.36 -16.15
CA ALA A 140 12.26 15.60 -16.43
C ALA A 140 13.26 15.91 -15.30
N THR A 141 14.44 16.47 -15.63
CA THR A 141 15.59 16.62 -14.70
C THR A 141 15.24 17.28 -13.36
N LYS A 142 14.35 18.28 -13.34
CA LYS A 142 13.92 18.95 -12.09
C LYS A 142 12.99 18.09 -11.22
N ARG A 143 12.38 17.05 -11.80
CA ARG A 143 11.43 16.13 -11.17
C ARG A 143 12.08 14.82 -10.73
N GLN A 144 13.23 14.44 -11.28
CA GLN A 144 13.95 13.23 -10.88
C GLN A 144 14.28 13.21 -9.38
N PHE A 145 14.10 12.06 -8.75
CA PHE A 145 14.68 11.79 -7.44
C PHE A 145 16.14 11.38 -7.60
N LYS A 146 17.04 12.09 -6.92
CA LYS A 146 18.45 11.71 -6.90
C LYS A 146 18.62 10.39 -6.16
N GLN A 147 19.62 9.60 -6.56
CA GLN A 147 19.95 8.29 -5.96
C GLN A 147 18.82 7.26 -6.04
N PHE A 148 17.80 7.50 -6.89
CA PHE A 148 16.64 6.63 -7.01
C PHE A 148 16.82 5.59 -8.12
N VAL A 149 16.53 4.33 -7.78
CA VAL A 149 16.53 3.20 -8.71
C VAL A 149 15.23 2.41 -8.55
N ILE A 150 14.86 1.68 -9.60
CA ILE A 150 13.78 0.68 -9.51
C ILE A 150 14.47 -0.66 -9.25
N LEU A 151 14.09 -1.34 -8.17
CA LEU A 151 14.65 -2.64 -7.84
C LEU A 151 14.13 -3.70 -8.82
N ALA A 152 14.88 -4.80 -8.95
CA ALA A 152 14.43 -5.94 -9.73
C ALA A 152 13.10 -6.47 -9.18
N GLN A 153 12.21 -6.86 -10.09
CA GLN A 153 10.89 -7.37 -9.79
C GLN A 153 10.67 -8.64 -10.59
N GLU A 154 10.19 -9.69 -9.93
CA GLU A 154 9.66 -10.87 -10.62
C GLU A 154 8.36 -10.51 -11.37
N ASP A 155 7.87 -11.44 -12.19
CA ASP A 155 6.53 -11.32 -12.74
C ASP A 155 5.50 -11.51 -11.61
N LEU A 156 4.80 -10.44 -11.25
CA LEU A 156 3.80 -10.45 -10.19
C LEU A 156 2.43 -10.95 -10.71
N GLY A 157 2.35 -11.32 -11.99
CA GLY A 157 1.16 -11.81 -12.66
C GLY A 157 0.05 -10.76 -12.73
N GLY A 158 -1.19 -11.24 -12.81
CA GLY A 158 -2.37 -10.42 -12.98
C GLY A 158 -2.79 -10.30 -14.44
N SER A 159 -4.01 -9.80 -14.64
CA SER A 159 -4.59 -9.64 -15.97
C SER A 159 -4.09 -8.35 -16.60
N SER A 160 -3.82 -8.40 -17.91
CA SER A 160 -3.55 -7.19 -18.68
C SER A 160 -4.86 -6.48 -18.95
N THR A 161 -4.97 -5.24 -18.49
CA THR A 161 -6.15 -4.39 -18.70
C THR A 161 -5.72 -3.04 -19.22
N GLU A 162 -6.65 -2.38 -19.91
CA GLU A 162 -6.42 -1.03 -20.39
C GLU A 162 -6.33 -0.04 -19.23
N PHE A 163 -5.56 1.01 -19.45
CA PHE A 163 -5.27 2.04 -18.48
C PHE A 163 -5.19 3.36 -19.21
N ALA A 164 -6.15 4.23 -18.95
CA ALA A 164 -6.15 5.61 -19.36
C ALA A 164 -6.37 6.45 -18.10
N TYR A 165 -5.41 7.31 -17.77
CA TYR A 165 -5.52 8.16 -16.59
C TYR A 165 -5.30 9.64 -16.93
N GLU A 166 -6.10 10.50 -16.31
CA GLU A 166 -6.13 11.94 -16.59
C GLU A 166 -4.87 12.69 -16.13
N ASP A 167 -4.59 13.79 -16.83
CA ASP A 167 -3.51 14.71 -16.48
C ASP A 167 -3.70 15.31 -15.09
N TYR A 168 -2.59 15.72 -14.47
CA TYR A 168 -2.50 16.48 -13.22
C TYR A 168 -2.95 15.77 -11.93
N THR A 169 -3.03 14.44 -11.95
CA THR A 169 -3.35 13.66 -10.74
C THR A 169 -2.13 13.34 -9.88
N ASP A 170 -2.31 13.22 -8.55
CA ASP A 170 -1.27 12.78 -7.61
C ASP A 170 -0.76 11.38 -7.96
N ALA A 171 0.53 11.27 -8.27
CA ALA A 171 1.14 10.01 -8.71
C ALA A 171 1.17 8.96 -7.58
N GLY A 172 1.34 9.38 -6.33
CA GLY A 172 1.33 8.47 -5.19
C GLY A 172 -0.07 7.88 -4.95
N LYS A 173 -1.11 8.70 -5.11
CA LYS A 173 -2.50 8.24 -5.02
C LYS A 173 -2.83 7.22 -6.09
N GLU A 174 -2.35 7.49 -7.30
CA GLU A 174 -2.61 6.60 -8.41
C GLU A 174 -1.85 5.27 -8.28
N ILE A 175 -0.59 5.31 -7.85
CA ILE A 175 0.17 4.09 -7.51
C ILE A 175 -0.56 3.28 -6.43
N TYR A 176 -1.12 3.92 -5.41
CA TYR A 176 -1.95 3.25 -4.38
C TYR A 176 -3.16 2.54 -5.00
N ASN A 177 -3.91 3.22 -5.87
CA ASN A 177 -5.11 2.63 -6.49
C ASN A 177 -4.77 1.39 -7.31
N ARG A 178 -3.68 1.45 -8.09
CA ARG A 178 -3.19 0.34 -8.91
C ARG A 178 -2.62 -0.79 -8.05
N ALA A 179 -1.90 -0.46 -6.98
CA ALA A 179 -1.39 -1.44 -6.03
C ALA A 179 -2.54 -2.19 -5.34
N LEU A 180 -3.59 -1.47 -4.92
CA LEU A 180 -4.79 -2.07 -4.33
C LEU A 180 -5.50 -2.99 -5.33
N ALA A 181 -5.71 -2.54 -6.57
CA ALA A 181 -6.35 -3.34 -7.62
C ALA A 181 -5.54 -4.61 -7.95
N GLY A 182 -4.22 -4.49 -8.03
CA GLY A 182 -3.32 -5.61 -8.29
C GLY A 182 -3.02 -6.49 -7.08
N LYS A 183 -3.53 -6.13 -5.88
CA LYS A 183 -3.16 -6.71 -4.58
C LYS A 183 -1.64 -6.79 -4.41
N LEU A 184 -0.96 -5.68 -4.74
CA LEU A 184 0.49 -5.49 -4.68
C LEU A 184 0.84 -4.55 -3.53
N GLY A 185 2.03 -4.74 -2.96
CA GLY A 185 2.62 -3.86 -1.98
C GLY A 185 3.82 -3.15 -2.55
N TYR A 186 4.11 -1.97 -2.00
CA TYR A 186 5.23 -1.17 -2.47
C TYR A 186 5.89 -0.36 -1.36
N ASP A 187 7.17 -0.08 -1.53
CA ASP A 187 7.91 0.85 -0.68
C ASP A 187 9.07 1.53 -1.42
N ILE A 188 9.69 2.51 -0.78
CA ILE A 188 11.01 3.00 -1.16
C ILE A 188 12.00 2.55 -0.07
N LEU A 189 12.85 1.60 -0.42
CA LEU A 189 13.88 1.05 0.45
C LEU A 189 15.19 1.85 0.34
N ILE A 190 16.09 1.63 1.28
CA ILE A 190 17.41 2.25 1.36
C ILE A 190 18.46 1.15 1.31
N ASN A 191 19.42 1.29 0.40
CA ASN A 191 20.69 0.58 0.49
C ASN A 191 21.74 1.53 1.09
N GLU A 192 22.14 1.24 2.32
CA GLU A 192 23.10 2.06 3.08
C GLU A 192 24.51 2.01 2.48
N ASN A 193 24.87 0.90 1.83
CA ASN A 193 26.21 0.69 1.25
C ASN A 193 26.37 1.51 -0.04
N THR A 194 25.39 1.42 -0.93
CA THR A 194 25.41 2.14 -2.22
C THR A 194 24.84 3.54 -2.13
N ARG A 195 24.23 3.91 -0.99
CA ARG A 195 23.53 5.19 -0.77
C ARG A 195 22.46 5.43 -1.83
N GLN A 196 21.61 4.43 -2.05
CA GLN A 196 20.52 4.49 -3.02
C GLN A 196 19.15 4.31 -2.36
N TYR A 197 18.14 4.91 -3.00
CA TYR A 197 16.74 4.68 -2.74
C TYR A 197 16.19 3.72 -3.80
N GLY A 198 15.63 2.60 -3.38
CA GLY A 198 15.12 1.55 -4.28
C GLY A 198 13.61 1.48 -4.23
N PHE A 199 12.93 1.72 -5.36
CA PHE A 199 11.51 1.42 -5.48
C PHE A 199 11.31 -0.09 -5.53
N TRP A 200 10.60 -0.61 -4.52
CA TRP A 200 10.31 -2.02 -4.36
C TRP A 200 8.82 -2.25 -4.55
N LEU A 201 8.46 -3.21 -5.39
CA LEU A 201 7.09 -3.62 -5.69
C LEU A 201 7.01 -5.15 -5.58
N TYR A 202 6.04 -5.67 -4.83
CA TYR A 202 6.00 -7.08 -4.43
C TYR A 202 4.57 -7.58 -4.15
N LYS A 203 4.33 -8.90 -4.27
CA LYS A 203 2.98 -9.50 -4.12
C LYS A 203 2.72 -10.24 -2.80
N GLY A 204 3.78 -10.58 -2.06
CA GLY A 204 3.68 -11.54 -0.95
C GLY A 204 3.39 -12.96 -1.43
N LYS A 205 3.63 -13.95 -0.57
CA LYS A 205 3.43 -15.37 -0.85
C LYS A 205 1.99 -15.80 -0.51
N ASP A 206 1.51 -16.83 -1.18
CA ASP A 206 0.30 -17.53 -0.76
C ASP A 206 0.67 -18.60 0.28
N LEU A 207 0.42 -18.32 1.56
CA LEU A 207 0.61 -19.22 2.70
C LEU A 207 -0.74 -19.71 3.23
N THR A 208 -1.79 -19.64 2.44
CA THR A 208 -3.09 -20.18 2.82
C THR A 208 -3.01 -21.70 2.94
N SER A 209 -3.87 -22.28 3.77
CA SER A 209 -3.98 -23.74 3.95
C SER A 209 -4.32 -24.51 2.66
N GLY A 210 -4.88 -23.83 1.65
CA GLY A 210 -5.20 -24.39 0.33
C GLY A 210 -4.25 -23.98 -0.79
N ASN A 211 -3.10 -23.36 -0.48
CA ASN A 211 -2.21 -22.85 -1.52
C ASN A 211 -1.71 -23.95 -2.47
N SER A 212 -1.68 -23.66 -3.76
CA SER A 212 -1.26 -24.58 -4.82
C SER A 212 0.25 -24.59 -5.06
N GLU A 213 0.98 -23.62 -4.49
CA GLU A 213 2.41 -23.42 -4.66
C GLU A 213 3.25 -24.35 -3.77
N GLY A 214 2.63 -25.04 -2.81
CA GLY A 214 3.31 -25.93 -1.87
C GLY A 214 4.05 -25.19 -0.75
N ASN A 215 3.73 -23.91 -0.55
CA ASN A 215 4.24 -23.14 0.57
C ASN A 215 3.72 -23.72 1.89
N THR A 216 4.54 -23.65 2.96
CA THR A 216 4.09 -24.07 4.29
C THR A 216 3.00 -23.10 4.78
N PRO A 217 1.79 -23.58 5.12
CA PRO A 217 0.71 -22.69 5.51
C PRO A 217 0.96 -21.97 6.83
N SER A 218 0.56 -20.70 6.90
CA SER A 218 0.48 -19.91 8.12
C SER A 218 -0.98 -19.79 8.54
N ILE A 219 -1.31 -20.38 9.69
CA ILE A 219 -2.70 -20.45 10.20
C ILE A 219 -2.80 -19.70 11.53
N PHE A 220 -3.70 -18.71 11.57
CA PHE A 220 -3.98 -17.89 12.75
C PHE A 220 -5.31 -18.29 13.37
N SER A 221 -5.27 -18.65 14.65
CA SER A 221 -6.45 -19.05 15.42
C SER A 221 -6.19 -18.90 16.92
N ARG A 222 -7.23 -18.56 17.69
CA ARG A 222 -7.14 -18.53 19.16
C ARG A 222 -6.72 -19.89 19.75
N ASP A 223 -7.07 -20.99 19.10
CA ASP A 223 -6.68 -22.34 19.50
C ASP A 223 -5.15 -22.58 19.43
N PHE A 224 -4.45 -21.78 18.62
CA PHE A 224 -2.99 -21.81 18.52
C PHE A 224 -2.31 -20.74 19.37
N ASP A 225 -3.07 -19.98 20.17
CA ASP A 225 -2.58 -18.90 21.03
C ASP A 225 -1.71 -17.89 20.25
N ASN A 226 -2.14 -17.56 19.03
CA ASN A 226 -1.43 -16.65 18.13
C ASN A 226 -2.30 -15.50 17.62
N VAL A 227 -3.46 -15.28 18.25
CA VAL A 227 -4.39 -14.20 17.94
C VAL A 227 -4.83 -13.49 19.23
N ASN A 228 -4.59 -12.18 19.31
CA ASN A 228 -4.96 -11.33 20.44
C ASN A 228 -6.40 -10.83 20.30
N GLU A 229 -6.68 -10.21 19.15
CA GLU A 229 -7.97 -9.59 18.84
C GLU A 229 -8.47 -10.06 17.48
N GLN A 230 -9.78 -10.18 17.34
CA GLN A 230 -10.46 -10.49 16.09
C GLN A 230 -11.74 -9.68 16.01
N GLU A 231 -12.02 -9.20 14.82
CA GLU A 231 -13.26 -8.52 14.45
C GLU A 231 -13.72 -9.09 13.12
N TYR A 232 -15.00 -9.42 13.03
CA TYR A 232 -15.65 -9.86 11.80
C TYR A 232 -16.87 -8.99 11.56
N THR A 233 -16.95 -8.45 10.34
CA THR A 233 -18.09 -7.69 9.86
C THR A 233 -18.52 -8.27 8.53
N GLU A 234 -19.82 -8.53 8.42
CA GLU A 234 -20.51 -8.97 7.21
C GLU A 234 -21.68 -8.02 6.98
N SER A 235 -21.77 -7.45 5.78
CA SER A 235 -22.80 -6.48 5.43
C SER A 235 -23.14 -6.53 3.95
N ASP A 236 -24.44 -6.64 3.66
CA ASP A 236 -25.04 -6.55 2.33
C ASP A 236 -25.74 -5.20 2.09
N GLU A 237 -25.73 -4.29 3.07
CA GLU A 237 -26.51 -3.04 3.08
C GLU A 237 -26.19 -2.13 1.87
N GLY A 238 -24.94 -2.19 1.39
CA GLY A 238 -24.48 -1.45 0.22
C GLY A 238 -24.44 -2.25 -1.08
N SER A 239 -24.81 -3.54 -1.04
CA SER A 239 -24.57 -4.44 -2.15
C SER A 239 -25.46 -4.13 -3.37
N LYS A 240 -24.90 -4.29 -4.57
CA LYS A 240 -25.57 -4.06 -5.86
C LYS A 240 -25.18 -5.20 -6.78
N ASN A 241 -26.15 -5.70 -7.56
CA ASN A 241 -25.92 -6.78 -8.53
C ASN A 241 -26.12 -6.30 -9.97
N VAL A 242 -26.54 -5.05 -10.17
CA VAL A 242 -26.70 -4.45 -11.49
C VAL A 242 -26.11 -3.05 -11.49
N MET A 243 -25.23 -2.77 -12.45
CA MET A 243 -24.67 -1.44 -12.67
C MET A 243 -24.97 -0.93 -14.07
N TYR A 244 -25.48 0.30 -14.11
CA TYR A 244 -25.62 1.11 -15.31
C TYR A 244 -24.52 2.17 -15.35
N ALA A 245 -23.74 2.21 -16.43
CA ALA A 245 -22.68 3.20 -16.58
C ALA A 245 -22.75 3.97 -17.90
N THR A 246 -22.58 5.29 -17.83
CA THR A 246 -22.40 6.14 -19.01
C THR A 246 -20.94 6.45 -19.24
N GLY A 247 -20.48 6.37 -20.49
CA GLY A 247 -19.16 6.87 -20.88
C GLY A 247 -19.21 8.30 -21.40
N ALA A 248 -18.05 8.82 -21.79
CA ALA A 248 -17.91 10.14 -22.41
C ALA A 248 -18.81 10.26 -23.65
N ALA A 249 -19.37 11.44 -23.85
CA ALA A 249 -20.16 11.73 -25.04
C ALA A 249 -19.30 11.69 -26.31
N ASP A 250 -19.89 11.25 -27.42
CA ASP A 250 -19.29 11.41 -28.75
C ASP A 250 -19.40 12.86 -29.25
N GLU A 251 -18.88 13.12 -30.46
CA GLU A 251 -18.91 14.45 -31.11
C GLU A 251 -20.33 15.01 -31.31
N ASN A 252 -21.36 14.16 -31.26
CA ASN A 252 -22.77 14.56 -31.37
C ASN A 252 -23.43 14.74 -30.00
N GLY A 253 -22.69 14.61 -28.90
CA GLY A 253 -23.22 14.71 -27.54
C GLY A 253 -23.86 13.41 -27.02
N THR A 254 -23.68 12.28 -27.70
CA THR A 254 -24.28 11.00 -27.30
C THR A 254 -23.33 10.18 -26.42
N ALA A 255 -23.72 9.95 -25.17
CA ALA A 255 -23.02 9.07 -24.25
C ALA A 255 -23.48 7.60 -24.45
N PRO A 256 -22.56 6.62 -24.49
CA PRO A 256 -22.93 5.22 -24.52
C PRO A 256 -23.34 4.77 -23.12
N LEU A 257 -24.41 4.00 -23.03
CA LEU A 257 -24.83 3.33 -21.80
C LEU A 257 -24.43 1.86 -21.88
N VAL A 258 -23.84 1.33 -20.81
CA VAL A 258 -23.60 -0.09 -20.62
C VAL A 258 -24.30 -0.56 -19.35
N GLU A 259 -24.87 -1.76 -19.43
CA GLU A 259 -25.42 -2.50 -18.30
C GLU A 259 -24.52 -3.72 -18.03
N VAL A 260 -24.13 -3.88 -16.77
CA VAL A 260 -23.54 -5.12 -16.25
C VAL A 260 -24.51 -5.69 -15.23
N ASP A 261 -24.98 -6.89 -15.48
CA ASP A 261 -25.99 -7.60 -14.69
C ASP A 261 -25.37 -8.90 -14.16
N GLN A 262 -25.22 -9.00 -12.84
CA GLN A 262 -24.73 -10.17 -12.12
C GLN A 262 -25.86 -11.05 -11.56
N GLY A 263 -27.12 -10.77 -11.92
CA GLY A 263 -28.31 -11.54 -11.56
C GLY A 263 -29.25 -10.79 -10.60
N GLY A 264 -30.35 -11.45 -10.24
CA GLY A 264 -31.41 -10.88 -9.42
C GLY A 264 -32.59 -10.37 -10.25
N GLU A 265 -33.81 -10.58 -9.76
CA GLU A 265 -35.03 -10.11 -10.41
C GLU A 265 -36.00 -9.54 -9.37
N GLY A 266 -36.80 -8.55 -9.77
CA GLY A 266 -37.82 -7.97 -8.88
C GLY A 266 -37.22 -7.31 -7.65
N ILE A 267 -37.54 -7.82 -6.46
CA ILE A 267 -37.02 -7.29 -5.19
C ILE A 267 -35.54 -7.63 -4.97
N ASP A 268 -35.05 -8.68 -5.64
CA ASP A 268 -33.66 -9.13 -5.53
C ASP A 268 -32.75 -8.41 -6.55
N ARG A 269 -33.25 -7.42 -7.29
CA ARG A 269 -32.48 -6.61 -8.23
C ARG A 269 -32.12 -5.26 -7.61
N ASP A 270 -30.84 -5.09 -7.31
CA ASP A 270 -30.26 -3.94 -6.62
C ASP A 270 -29.37 -3.16 -7.59
N GLU A 271 -29.83 -1.97 -7.98
CA GLU A 271 -29.26 -1.21 -9.09
C GLU A 271 -28.45 0.00 -8.64
N VAL A 272 -27.33 0.26 -9.31
CA VAL A 272 -26.54 1.49 -9.16
C VAL A 272 -26.19 2.11 -10.51
N TYR A 273 -26.12 3.43 -10.54
CA TYR A 273 -25.69 4.21 -11.69
C TYR A 273 -24.34 4.88 -11.44
N VAL A 274 -23.44 4.84 -12.42
CA VAL A 274 -22.13 5.51 -12.37
C VAL A 274 -21.85 6.27 -13.66
N ASP A 275 -21.38 7.52 -13.53
CA ASP A 275 -20.83 8.26 -14.68
C ASP A 275 -19.33 7.95 -14.81
N MET A 276 -18.94 7.34 -15.93
CA MET A 276 -17.57 7.00 -16.29
C MET A 276 -17.07 7.84 -17.47
N SER A 277 -17.55 9.08 -17.59
CA SER A 277 -17.10 10.05 -18.61
C SER A 277 -15.62 10.39 -18.55
N ASN A 278 -14.92 10.04 -17.45
CA ASN A 278 -13.48 10.12 -17.31
C ASN A 278 -12.72 9.07 -18.18
N ILE A 279 -13.39 7.99 -18.61
CA ILE A 279 -12.82 7.06 -19.59
C ILE A 279 -12.77 7.76 -20.94
N SER A 280 -11.58 8.15 -21.35
CA SER A 280 -11.40 8.95 -22.56
C SER A 280 -11.69 8.16 -23.85
N ARG A 281 -12.36 8.82 -24.80
CA ARG A 281 -12.60 8.30 -26.16
C ARG A 281 -11.45 8.54 -27.13
N GLN A 282 -10.40 9.22 -26.70
CA GLN A 282 -9.29 9.60 -27.56
C GLN A 282 -7.97 9.26 -26.89
N TYR A 283 -6.98 8.86 -27.68
CA TYR A 283 -5.61 8.67 -27.23
C TYR A 283 -4.65 9.34 -28.20
N THR A 284 -3.50 9.75 -27.72
CA THR A 284 -2.45 10.34 -28.56
C THR A 284 -1.37 9.30 -28.82
N GLU A 285 -1.07 9.04 -30.08
CA GLU A 285 0.02 8.17 -30.51
C GLU A 285 0.87 8.92 -31.53
N ASN A 286 2.17 9.09 -31.27
CA ASN A 286 3.10 9.84 -32.13
C ASN A 286 2.62 11.27 -32.48
N ASP A 287 2.13 12.02 -31.49
CA ASP A 287 1.54 13.37 -31.65
C ASP A 287 0.28 13.44 -32.53
N VAL A 288 -0.36 12.29 -32.81
CA VAL A 288 -1.65 12.21 -33.51
C VAL A 288 -2.74 11.78 -32.53
N GLU A 289 -3.82 12.53 -32.48
CA GLU A 289 -5.00 12.20 -31.70
C GLU A 289 -5.86 11.18 -32.47
N ILE A 290 -6.08 10.01 -31.87
CA ILE A 290 -6.84 8.90 -32.43
C ILE A 290 -8.10 8.69 -31.58
N THR A 291 -9.25 8.70 -32.24
CA THR A 291 -10.54 8.38 -31.61
C THR A 291 -10.72 6.87 -31.55
N ILE A 292 -11.02 6.36 -30.35
CA ILE A 292 -11.31 4.95 -30.09
C ILE A 292 -12.62 4.58 -30.80
N PRO A 293 -12.64 3.52 -31.62
CA PRO A 293 -13.86 3.02 -32.23
C PRO A 293 -14.94 2.71 -31.20
N GLU A 294 -16.21 3.04 -31.51
CA GLU A 294 -17.32 2.91 -30.56
C GLU A 294 -17.45 1.51 -29.95
N ALA A 295 -17.26 0.46 -30.77
CA ALA A 295 -17.36 -0.93 -30.32
C ALA A 295 -16.25 -1.29 -29.32
N GLU A 296 -15.06 -0.71 -29.46
CA GLU A 296 -13.93 -0.91 -28.55
C GLU A 296 -14.15 -0.09 -27.27
N TYR A 297 -14.57 1.15 -27.40
CA TYR A 297 -14.93 2.01 -26.27
C TYR A 297 -16.04 1.40 -25.39
N LYS A 298 -17.07 0.79 -25.98
CA LYS A 298 -18.11 0.08 -25.22
C LYS A 298 -17.58 -1.14 -24.47
N LYS A 299 -16.59 -1.85 -25.01
CA LYS A 299 -15.94 -2.96 -24.30
C LYS A 299 -15.11 -2.46 -23.13
N MET A 300 -14.38 -1.36 -23.31
CA MET A 300 -13.64 -0.71 -22.22
C MET A 300 -14.59 -0.27 -21.10
N LEU A 301 -15.68 0.41 -21.48
CA LEU A 301 -16.71 0.84 -20.54
C LEU A 301 -17.32 -0.36 -19.81
N ALA A 302 -17.69 -1.43 -20.53
CA ALA A 302 -18.23 -2.65 -19.90
C ALA A 302 -17.26 -3.31 -18.92
N ALA A 303 -15.98 -3.41 -19.27
CA ALA A 303 -14.95 -3.96 -18.39
C ALA A 303 -14.79 -3.10 -17.14
N ALA A 304 -14.71 -1.78 -17.29
CA ALA A 304 -14.62 -0.85 -16.17
C ALA A 304 -15.88 -0.88 -15.28
N THR A 305 -17.07 -1.01 -15.87
CA THR A 305 -18.34 -1.18 -15.15
C THR A 305 -18.37 -2.48 -14.36
N ALA A 306 -17.91 -3.59 -14.95
CA ALA A 306 -17.84 -4.87 -14.25
C ALA A 306 -16.85 -4.79 -13.08
N ASP A 307 -15.66 -4.24 -13.30
CA ASP A 307 -14.65 -4.03 -12.24
C ASP A 307 -15.19 -3.12 -11.13
N ALA A 308 -15.99 -2.11 -11.47
CA ALA A 308 -16.60 -1.22 -10.49
C ALA A 308 -17.75 -1.87 -9.72
N LEU A 309 -18.52 -2.77 -10.32
CA LEU A 309 -19.61 -3.50 -9.68
C LEU A 309 -19.09 -4.48 -8.61
N GLU A 310 -17.87 -5.02 -8.78
CA GLU A 310 -17.21 -5.84 -7.75
C GLU A 310 -17.02 -5.06 -6.41
N ASP A 311 -16.87 -3.73 -6.46
CA ASP A 311 -16.79 -2.89 -5.24
C ASP A 311 -18.15 -2.74 -4.51
N TYR A 312 -19.25 -3.18 -5.13
CA TYR A 312 -20.59 -3.24 -4.57
C TYR A 312 -21.02 -4.68 -4.23
N GLY A 313 -20.08 -5.62 -4.10
CA GLY A 313 -20.39 -6.94 -3.54
C GLY A 313 -20.76 -6.88 -2.05
N GLU A 314 -21.16 -8.03 -1.50
CA GLU A 314 -21.26 -8.21 -0.05
C GLU A 314 -19.91 -7.87 0.60
N THR A 315 -19.94 -7.02 1.62
CA THR A 315 -18.71 -6.59 2.27
C THR A 315 -18.43 -7.47 3.47
N VAL A 316 -17.36 -8.27 3.36
CA VAL A 316 -16.82 -9.08 4.46
C VAL A 316 -15.47 -8.51 4.86
N SER A 317 -15.34 -8.07 6.10
CA SER A 317 -14.04 -7.69 6.67
C SER A 317 -13.74 -8.56 7.88
N PHE A 318 -12.56 -9.18 7.88
CA PHE A 318 -12.01 -9.85 9.03
C PHE A 318 -10.70 -9.17 9.42
N THR A 319 -10.69 -8.53 10.58
CA THR A 319 -9.47 -7.92 11.13
C THR A 319 -9.00 -8.77 12.29
N ALA A 320 -7.70 -9.04 12.34
CA ALA A 320 -7.09 -9.67 13.49
C ALA A 320 -5.79 -8.95 13.87
N ILE A 321 -5.49 -8.94 15.16
CA ILE A 321 -4.22 -8.53 15.74
C ILE A 321 -3.56 -9.80 16.27
N ILE A 322 -2.45 -10.19 15.68
CA ILE A 322 -1.76 -11.45 16.01
C ILE A 322 -0.51 -11.19 16.85
N ASN A 323 -0.29 -12.02 17.87
CA ASN A 323 0.98 -12.03 18.60
C ASN A 323 1.91 -13.05 17.94
N ILE A 324 3.00 -12.53 17.39
CA ILE A 324 3.91 -13.30 16.53
C ILE A 324 5.11 -13.87 17.29
N THR A 325 5.09 -13.78 18.63
CA THR A 325 6.09 -14.42 19.50
C THR A 325 5.71 -15.86 19.88
N SER A 326 4.56 -16.33 19.39
CA SER A 326 4.02 -17.68 19.59
C SER A 326 4.63 -18.68 18.58
N ASN A 327 3.81 -19.50 17.94
CA ASN A 327 4.21 -20.59 17.06
C ASN A 327 4.65 -20.16 15.64
N LEU A 328 4.30 -18.95 15.20
CA LEU A 328 4.65 -18.40 13.88
C LEU A 328 5.41 -17.09 14.06
N LYS A 329 6.55 -16.95 13.39
CA LYS A 329 7.45 -15.81 13.49
C LYS A 329 7.44 -14.97 12.22
N TYR A 330 7.27 -13.66 12.39
CA TYR A 330 7.41 -12.70 11.30
C TYR A 330 8.86 -12.63 10.78
N GLY A 331 9.01 -12.56 9.46
CA GLY A 331 10.32 -12.58 8.80
C GLY A 331 10.86 -13.99 8.54
N GLU A 332 10.30 -15.01 9.19
CA GLU A 332 10.65 -16.42 8.98
C GLU A 332 9.47 -17.17 8.33
N ASP A 333 8.34 -17.24 9.02
CA ASP A 333 7.17 -18.03 8.62
C ASP A 333 6.17 -17.25 7.76
N PHE A 334 6.13 -15.92 7.91
CA PHE A 334 5.29 -15.03 7.11
C PHE A 334 5.84 -13.60 7.11
N ASN A 335 5.43 -12.81 6.13
CA ASN A 335 5.84 -11.43 5.91
C ASN A 335 4.65 -10.53 5.61
N LEU A 336 4.89 -9.22 5.66
CA LEU A 336 3.91 -8.22 5.27
C LEU A 336 3.52 -8.48 3.80
N GLY A 337 2.21 -8.53 3.54
CA GLY A 337 1.68 -8.84 2.23
C GLY A 337 1.39 -10.30 1.98
N ASP A 338 1.83 -11.26 2.81
CA ASP A 338 1.49 -12.67 2.60
C ASP A 338 -0.01 -12.92 2.79
N ARG A 339 -0.56 -13.89 2.06
CA ARG A 339 -1.92 -14.41 2.29
C ARG A 339 -1.85 -15.58 3.26
N VAL A 340 -2.74 -15.60 4.23
CA VAL A 340 -2.75 -16.57 5.34
C VAL A 340 -4.18 -16.99 5.66
N THR A 341 -4.34 -18.13 6.32
CA THR A 341 -5.66 -18.62 6.74
C THR A 341 -5.94 -18.20 8.18
N CYS A 342 -7.07 -17.56 8.43
CA CYS A 342 -7.60 -17.28 9.76
C CYS A 342 -8.77 -18.21 10.08
N ILE A 343 -8.80 -18.75 11.30
CA ILE A 343 -9.86 -19.65 11.77
C ILE A 343 -10.36 -19.17 13.13
N GLU A 344 -11.65 -18.85 13.21
CA GLU A 344 -12.36 -18.65 14.48
C GLU A 344 -13.49 -19.66 14.59
N LYS A 345 -13.24 -20.73 15.37
CA LYS A 345 -14.13 -21.89 15.46
C LYS A 345 -15.47 -21.55 16.09
N ASN A 346 -15.51 -20.62 17.06
CA ASN A 346 -16.76 -20.28 17.73
C ASN A 346 -17.73 -19.52 16.82
N TRP A 347 -17.20 -18.80 15.83
CA TRP A 347 -18.00 -18.09 14.82
C TRP A 347 -18.27 -18.97 13.59
N GLY A 348 -17.61 -20.13 13.48
CA GLY A 348 -17.68 -20.98 12.29
C GLY A 348 -16.96 -20.39 11.08
N ILE A 349 -16.04 -19.44 11.29
CA ILE A 349 -15.41 -18.67 10.24
C ILE A 349 -14.03 -19.25 9.92
N ARG A 350 -13.80 -19.52 8.63
CA ARG A 350 -12.48 -19.78 8.06
C ARG A 350 -12.34 -18.89 6.84
N ILE A 351 -11.34 -18.01 6.87
CA ILE A 351 -11.15 -17.02 5.82
C ILE A 351 -9.67 -16.89 5.46
N ASP A 352 -9.40 -16.72 4.17
CA ASP A 352 -8.06 -16.45 3.67
C ASP A 352 -7.90 -14.94 3.45
N VAL A 353 -7.06 -14.33 4.28
CA VAL A 353 -6.86 -12.87 4.32
C VAL A 353 -5.40 -12.52 4.06
N ARG A 354 -5.16 -11.25 3.71
CA ARG A 354 -3.82 -10.72 3.52
C ARG A 354 -3.35 -9.96 4.75
N ILE A 355 -2.06 -10.05 5.07
CA ILE A 355 -1.42 -9.20 6.06
C ILE A 355 -1.19 -7.81 5.46
N THR A 356 -1.92 -6.80 5.94
CA THR A 356 -1.95 -5.45 5.34
C THR A 356 -1.14 -4.42 6.12
N ALA A 357 -0.85 -4.68 7.39
CA ALA A 357 0.09 -3.91 8.18
C ALA A 357 0.81 -4.79 9.20
N VAL A 358 2.01 -4.38 9.60
CA VAL A 358 2.74 -4.96 10.73
C VAL A 358 3.22 -3.82 11.58
N CYS A 359 2.93 -3.84 12.87
CA CYS A 359 3.40 -2.87 13.85
C CYS A 359 4.45 -3.55 14.73
N LEU A 360 5.69 -3.05 14.68
CA LEU A 360 6.68 -3.35 15.69
C LEU A 360 6.59 -2.28 16.78
N ALA A 361 6.29 -2.73 17.99
CA ALA A 361 6.35 -1.94 19.20
C ALA A 361 7.60 -2.33 20.00
N TYR A 362 8.41 -1.35 20.38
CA TYR A 362 9.52 -1.57 21.30
C TYR A 362 9.41 -0.61 22.47
N GLN A 363 9.27 -1.16 23.68
CA GLN A 363 9.12 -0.38 24.89
C GLN A 363 9.75 -1.11 26.07
N ASN A 364 10.46 -0.38 26.94
CA ASN A 364 11.08 -0.93 28.14
C ASN A 364 11.96 -2.18 27.89
N GLY A 365 12.66 -2.24 26.77
CA GLY A 365 13.51 -3.37 26.40
C GLY A 365 12.78 -4.59 25.84
N THR A 366 11.45 -4.52 25.68
CA THR A 366 10.63 -5.59 25.12
C THR A 366 10.22 -5.21 23.70
N LYS A 367 10.42 -6.14 22.76
CA LYS A 367 9.95 -6.04 21.38
C LYS A 367 8.68 -6.87 21.25
N GLU A 368 7.60 -6.22 20.85
CA GLU A 368 6.33 -6.82 20.49
C GLU A 368 6.07 -6.53 19.02
N ILE A 369 5.49 -7.49 18.33
CA ILE A 369 5.05 -7.28 16.96
C ILE A 369 3.61 -7.76 16.85
N GLU A 370 2.84 -6.92 16.20
CA GLU A 370 1.45 -7.14 15.87
C GLU A 370 1.28 -7.07 14.36
N ALA A 371 0.43 -7.90 13.79
CA ALA A 371 0.05 -7.75 12.38
C ALA A 371 -1.44 -7.52 12.26
N THR A 372 -1.82 -6.61 11.36
CA THR A 372 -3.20 -6.37 10.95
C THR A 372 -3.46 -7.20 9.70
N LEU A 373 -4.48 -8.05 9.78
CA LEU A 373 -4.94 -8.86 8.67
C LEU A 373 -6.26 -8.35 8.10
N GLY A 374 -6.51 -8.66 6.84
CA GLY A 374 -7.75 -8.33 6.15
C GLY A 374 -7.73 -6.96 5.49
N GLU A 375 -8.73 -6.75 4.65
CA GLU A 375 -8.98 -5.46 4.01
C GLU A 375 -10.02 -4.73 4.87
N SER A 376 -9.70 -3.50 5.26
CA SER A 376 -10.69 -2.62 5.87
C SER A 376 -11.79 -2.36 4.85
N LEU A 377 -13.06 -2.40 5.27
CA LEU A 377 -14.21 -1.99 4.47
C LEU A 377 -13.85 -0.70 3.70
N PRO A 378 -14.12 -0.61 2.38
CA PRO A 378 -14.14 0.68 1.71
C PRO A 378 -15.06 1.59 2.50
N THR A 379 -14.52 2.66 3.10
CA THR A 379 -15.37 3.55 3.92
C THR A 379 -16.49 4.10 3.02
N LEU A 380 -17.72 4.23 3.54
CA LEU A 380 -18.87 4.86 2.83
C LEU A 380 -18.48 6.15 2.07
N ILE A 381 -17.51 6.91 2.61
CA ILE A 381 -16.97 8.14 2.02
C ILE A 381 -16.18 7.91 0.72
N GLN A 382 -15.49 6.77 0.56
CA GLN A 382 -14.82 6.37 -0.67
C GLN A 382 -15.82 5.98 -1.77
N GLN A 383 -16.93 5.33 -1.41
CA GLN A 383 -18.02 5.02 -2.35
C GLN A 383 -18.73 6.30 -2.81
N ILE A 384 -19.03 7.25 -1.91
CA ILE A 384 -19.72 8.51 -2.25
C ILE A 384 -18.89 9.42 -3.18
N ARG A 385 -17.55 9.39 -3.11
CA ARG A 385 -16.69 10.20 -3.99
C ARG A 385 -16.63 9.68 -5.43
N LYS A 386 -16.99 8.42 -5.70
CA LYS A 386 -17.11 7.89 -7.07
C LYS A 386 -18.41 8.30 -7.77
N VAL A 387 -19.39 8.84 -7.03
CA VAL A 387 -20.73 9.20 -7.54
C VAL A 387 -20.83 10.71 -7.86
N ARG A 388 -19.72 11.39 -8.16
CA ARG A 388 -19.76 12.81 -8.55
C ARG A 388 -18.86 13.17 -9.70
#